data_AF-A0A7T6Z7E2-F1
#
_entry.id   AF-A0A7T6Z7E2-F1
#
_cell.length_a   1.000
_cell.length_b   1.000
_cell.length_c   1.000
_cell.angle_alpha   90.00
_cell.angle_beta   90.00
_cell.angle_gamma   90.00
#
_symmetry.space_group_name_H-M   'P 1'
#
loop_
_entity.id
_entity.type
_entity.pdbx_description
1 polymer ?
#
loop_
_entity_poly.entity_id
_entity_poly.type
_entity_poly.pdbx_seq_one_letter_code
_entity_poly.pdbx_strand_id
1 'polypeptide(L)'
;MVLSIVFSTATIAMILLIRRFYGNKLTAKWKYYMWFFLLISLTIPLLPIQYIDWKHSVPQANNSIMNTSQHSETSTSVNNGNWMNDFSYSVNRLDFTILSEIIFYGWMIGMVFFGVFAILAQVRIHRIKNASTTIENQDVRRLFARCKKSLGITQDLVMKESSVVTSPTTFGFFKTYILLPNDLDKSFSMREIELILLHELHHYKSKHVHVNYIFLVYQIMYWFHPLVWWAFKEMKLDREIACDAAVLHTLDRQSYKDYGNTLINFAHRYARFSSFHLTNQFFGSKTHLKKRIINIADYNGDSLPKKRKGIITCIFLSIVITIQVPVTAVTAEPNDYYDFDDDQPVYEDFSDDFGGYDGSFVLYSMQNEQYHIHNEEKGTLRMSPNSTYKPFSALFALEQNVISIDHSTLNWNGQPYAYNEWNRDQDLPSAMQHSVTWYFQELDKQVNEENIQSFLEKVDYGNHDLSGGIEEYWLESSLEISLIEQVQLLQDVYTNQFEFEEEHIQFLKDVMILEENDSGTLYGKTGTGNINGKHRNGLFIGFVETSNDTFFFATNIEENDHATGSKAAEITLDILNQKNIYHHRKEGKQNDT
;
A
#
# COMPACT_ATOMS: atom_id res chain seq x y z
N MET A 1 1.15 -1.95 -6.48
CA MET A 1 1.86 -2.55 -7.65
C MET A 1 3.35 -2.19 -7.70
N VAL A 2 3.74 -0.92 -7.55
CA VAL A 2 5.15 -0.47 -7.66
C VAL A 2 6.09 -1.20 -6.67
N LEU A 3 5.74 -1.22 -5.38
CA LEU A 3 6.48 -1.95 -4.35
C LEU A 3 6.74 -3.41 -4.74
N SER A 4 5.72 -4.09 -5.29
CA SER A 4 5.86 -5.47 -5.72
C SER A 4 6.90 -5.65 -6.82
N ILE A 5 6.99 -4.72 -7.79
CA ILE A 5 7.98 -4.75 -8.88
C ILE A 5 9.38 -4.51 -8.32
N VAL A 6 9.53 -3.53 -7.43
CA VAL A 6 10.82 -3.18 -6.82
C VAL A 6 11.36 -4.36 -6.03
N PHE A 7 10.54 -4.93 -5.14
CA PHE A 7 10.94 -6.05 -4.29
C PHE A 7 11.25 -7.32 -5.08
N SER A 8 10.38 -7.69 -6.03
CA SER A 8 10.63 -8.86 -6.87
C SER A 8 11.87 -8.69 -7.74
N THR A 9 12.08 -7.50 -8.31
CA THR A 9 13.27 -7.21 -9.13
C THR A 9 14.54 -7.28 -8.31
N ALA A 10 14.55 -6.70 -7.11
CA ALA A 10 15.70 -6.76 -6.19
C ALA A 10 16.02 -8.21 -5.78
N THR A 11 15.00 -8.99 -5.40
CA THR A 11 15.15 -10.40 -5.04
C THR A 11 15.68 -11.24 -6.22
N ILE A 12 15.15 -11.02 -7.44
CA ILE A 12 15.63 -11.70 -8.65
C ILE A 12 17.10 -11.33 -8.89
N ALA A 13 17.45 -10.04 -8.91
CA ALA A 13 18.82 -9.58 -9.14
C ALA A 13 19.79 -10.20 -8.14
N MET A 14 19.42 -10.27 -6.86
CA MET A 14 20.23 -10.90 -5.82
C MET A 14 20.46 -12.40 -6.08
N ILE A 15 19.40 -13.16 -6.41
CA ILE A 15 19.53 -14.59 -6.75
C ILE A 15 20.49 -14.78 -7.93
N LEU A 16 20.43 -13.93 -8.96
CA LEU A 16 21.34 -14.01 -10.10
C LEU A 16 22.78 -13.69 -9.76
N LEU A 17 23.01 -12.67 -8.92
CA LEU A 17 24.35 -12.31 -8.46
C LEU A 17 24.97 -13.48 -7.68
N ILE A 18 24.21 -14.08 -6.76
CA ILE A 18 24.63 -15.28 -6.03
C ILE A 18 24.94 -16.42 -7.00
N ARG A 19 24.11 -16.64 -8.03
CA ARG A 19 24.38 -17.66 -9.05
C ARG A 19 25.64 -17.39 -9.85
N ARG A 20 25.88 -16.14 -10.23
CA ARG A 20 27.04 -15.72 -11.03
C ARG A 20 28.35 -15.91 -10.28
N PHE A 21 28.42 -15.49 -9.02
CA PHE A 21 29.67 -15.50 -8.24
C PHE A 21 29.85 -16.72 -7.36
N TYR A 22 28.75 -17.32 -6.90
CA TYR A 22 28.76 -18.41 -5.91
C TYR A 22 28.17 -19.72 -6.44
N GLY A 23 27.65 -19.74 -7.67
CA GLY A 23 26.97 -20.90 -8.25
C GLY A 23 27.82 -22.19 -8.26
N ASN A 24 29.11 -22.12 -8.56
CA ASN A 24 29.98 -23.32 -8.60
C ASN A 24 30.23 -23.91 -7.19
N LYS A 25 29.93 -23.14 -6.13
CA LYS A 25 30.11 -23.52 -4.73
C LYS A 25 28.82 -24.08 -4.09
N LEU A 26 27.70 -24.09 -4.82
CA LEU A 26 26.39 -24.56 -4.36
C LEU A 26 26.01 -25.89 -5.02
N THR A 27 25.36 -26.77 -4.26
CA THR A 27 24.73 -27.99 -4.81
C THR A 27 23.57 -27.61 -5.73
N ALA A 28 23.23 -28.46 -6.70
CA ALA A 28 22.08 -28.25 -7.59
C ALA A 28 20.76 -28.03 -6.83
N LYS A 29 20.55 -28.77 -5.74
CA LYS A 29 19.38 -28.64 -4.87
C LYS A 29 19.23 -27.23 -4.28
N TRP A 30 20.30 -26.69 -3.70
CA TRP A 30 20.30 -25.33 -3.15
C TRP A 30 20.10 -24.25 -4.23
N LYS A 31 20.63 -24.43 -5.44
CA LYS A 31 20.36 -23.49 -6.56
C LYS A 31 18.88 -23.42 -6.89
N TYR A 32 18.21 -24.56 -6.89
CA TYR A 32 16.75 -24.63 -7.06
C TYR A 32 16.00 -24.00 -5.86
N TYR A 33 16.44 -24.28 -4.63
CA TYR A 33 15.74 -23.78 -3.43
C TYR A 33 15.80 -22.27 -3.22
N MET A 34 16.81 -21.57 -3.75
CA MET A 34 16.84 -20.11 -3.72
C MET A 34 15.61 -19.47 -4.37
N TRP A 35 14.99 -20.13 -5.36
CA TRP A 35 13.83 -19.56 -6.04
C TRP A 35 12.56 -19.54 -5.19
N PHE A 36 12.49 -20.30 -4.09
CA PHE A 36 11.36 -20.18 -3.14
C PHE A 36 11.40 -18.86 -2.38
N PHE A 37 12.56 -18.23 -2.22
CA PHE A 37 12.68 -16.87 -1.67
C PHE A 37 12.01 -15.84 -2.57
N LEU A 38 12.08 -16.02 -3.90
CA LEU A 38 11.32 -15.19 -4.83
C LEU A 38 9.80 -15.33 -4.61
N LEU A 39 9.30 -16.54 -4.34
CA LEU A 39 7.87 -16.72 -4.02
C LEU A 39 7.46 -15.95 -2.78
N ILE A 40 8.27 -16.00 -1.72
CA ILE A 40 8.01 -15.27 -0.47
C ILE A 40 7.99 -13.76 -0.76
N SER A 41 8.99 -13.24 -1.49
CA SER A 41 9.06 -11.83 -1.89
C SER A 41 7.87 -11.38 -2.74
N LEU A 42 7.36 -12.25 -3.63
CA LEU A 42 6.13 -12.00 -4.38
C LEU A 42 4.86 -12.10 -3.51
N THR A 43 4.91 -12.77 -2.36
CA THR A 43 3.74 -12.88 -1.46
C THR A 43 3.60 -11.66 -0.57
N ILE A 44 4.71 -11.06 -0.13
CA ILE A 44 4.73 -9.96 0.87
C ILE A 44 3.77 -8.81 0.50
N PRO A 45 3.80 -8.25 -0.73
CA PRO A 45 2.92 -7.14 -1.10
C PRO A 45 1.43 -7.51 -1.21
N LEU A 46 1.09 -8.79 -1.11
CA LEU A 46 -0.29 -9.31 -1.17
C LEU A 46 -0.85 -9.59 0.24
N LEU A 47 -0.02 -9.53 1.28
CA LEU A 47 -0.45 -9.72 2.65
C LEU A 47 -1.07 -8.42 3.18
N PRO A 48 -2.17 -8.48 3.94
CA PRO A 48 -2.76 -7.32 4.58
C PRO A 48 -1.92 -6.93 5.81
N ILE A 49 -0.72 -6.37 5.56
CA ILE A 49 0.26 -6.00 6.59
C ILE A 49 -0.25 -4.85 7.48
N GLN A 50 -1.30 -4.14 7.05
CA GLN A 50 -2.00 -3.11 7.83
C GLN A 50 -2.54 -3.60 9.20
N TYR A 51 -2.69 -4.91 9.40
CA TYR A 51 -3.11 -5.49 10.69
C TYR A 51 -1.94 -5.93 11.58
N ILE A 52 -0.70 -5.69 11.15
CA ILE A 52 0.51 -6.02 11.90
C ILE A 52 1.00 -4.73 12.54
N ASP A 53 0.71 -4.59 13.83
CA ASP A 53 1.06 -3.42 14.64
C ASP A 53 2.59 -3.29 14.80
N TRP A 54 3.22 -2.48 13.94
CA TRP A 54 4.65 -2.19 13.94
C TRP A 54 4.89 -0.74 14.37
N LYS A 55 4.28 -0.33 15.49
CA LYS A 55 4.23 1.06 15.94
C LYS A 55 5.56 1.75 16.28
N HIS A 56 6.72 1.08 16.33
CA HIS A 56 7.89 1.68 17.02
C HIS A 56 9.30 1.51 16.40
N SER A 57 9.52 1.23 15.11
CA SER A 57 10.90 0.90 14.68
C SER A 57 11.37 1.29 13.28
N VAL A 58 10.77 2.25 12.57
CA VAL A 58 11.34 2.71 11.30
C VAL A 58 11.32 4.24 11.22
N PRO A 59 12.43 4.91 10.89
CA PRO A 59 12.43 6.35 10.63
C PRO A 59 11.50 6.66 9.46
N GLN A 60 10.61 7.63 9.64
CA GLN A 60 9.82 8.25 8.57
C GLN A 60 10.81 8.76 7.51
N ALA A 61 10.69 8.23 6.30
CA ALA A 61 11.40 8.77 5.15
C ALA A 61 10.46 9.77 4.48
N ASN A 62 10.75 11.07 4.67
CA ASN A 62 10.02 12.16 4.04
C ASN A 62 10.16 12.03 2.51
N ASN A 63 9.16 11.44 1.87
CA ASN A 63 9.04 11.49 0.43
C ASN A 63 8.40 12.84 0.07
N SER A 64 9.23 13.87 -0.02
CA SER A 64 8.84 15.14 -0.62
C SER A 64 8.60 14.91 -2.12
N ILE A 65 7.37 14.53 -2.47
CA ILE A 65 6.91 14.69 -3.84
C ILE A 65 6.73 16.19 -4.01
N MET A 66 7.68 16.79 -4.72
CA MET A 66 7.66 18.20 -5.11
C MET A 66 6.40 18.44 -5.95
N ASN A 67 5.33 18.86 -5.29
CA ASN A 67 4.08 19.21 -5.93
C ASN A 67 4.32 20.50 -6.73
N THR A 68 4.14 20.41 -8.03
CA THR A 68 4.16 21.58 -8.91
C THR A 68 2.76 22.16 -8.89
N SER A 69 2.49 23.10 -7.99
CA SER A 69 1.20 23.77 -7.88
C SER A 69 0.96 24.60 -9.15
N GLN A 70 0.03 24.16 -10.00
CA GLN A 70 -0.57 25.02 -11.02
C GLN A 70 -1.88 25.57 -10.44
N HIS A 71 -1.93 26.88 -10.22
CA HIS A 71 -3.13 27.54 -9.70
C HIS A 71 -4.25 27.53 -10.74
N SER A 72 -5.42 27.00 -10.37
CA SER A 72 -6.66 27.14 -11.14
C SER A 72 -7.80 27.26 -10.14
N GLU A 73 -8.32 28.47 -10.02
CA GLU A 73 -9.39 28.81 -9.08
C GLU A 73 -10.74 28.35 -9.66
N THR A 74 -11.44 27.47 -8.95
CA THR A 74 -12.81 27.08 -9.31
C THR A 74 -13.73 27.48 -8.16
N SER A 75 -14.72 28.32 -8.46
CA SER A 75 -15.62 28.94 -7.49
C SER A 75 -16.88 28.09 -7.30
N THR A 76 -17.10 27.58 -6.10
CA THR A 76 -18.42 27.18 -5.60
C THR A 76 -18.70 27.94 -4.31
N SER A 77 -19.21 29.16 -4.45
CA SER A 77 -19.78 29.89 -3.32
C SER A 77 -21.07 29.19 -2.89
N VAL A 78 -21.03 28.36 -1.86
CA VAL A 78 -22.25 27.90 -1.18
C VAL A 78 -22.69 29.04 -0.27
N ASN A 79 -23.50 29.94 -0.81
CA ASN A 79 -24.06 31.07 -0.07
C ASN A 79 -25.21 30.57 0.82
N ASN A 80 -24.87 29.89 1.93
CA ASN A 80 -25.82 29.48 2.97
C ASN A 80 -26.03 30.65 3.94
N GLY A 81 -26.90 31.60 3.56
CA GLY A 81 -27.53 32.53 4.51
C GLY A 81 -26.60 33.31 5.45
N ASN A 82 -25.96 34.36 4.92
CA ASN A 82 -25.59 35.63 5.56
C ASN A 82 -24.79 35.74 6.88
N TRP A 83 -24.59 34.70 7.71
CA TRP A 83 -23.97 34.91 9.02
C TRP A 83 -22.45 34.57 9.08
N MET A 84 -21.96 33.69 8.21
CA MET A 84 -20.56 33.26 8.21
C MET A 84 -20.00 33.04 6.80
N ASN A 85 -18.83 33.63 6.52
CA ASN A 85 -18.16 33.51 5.23
C ASN A 85 -17.16 32.33 5.25
N ASP A 86 -17.42 31.31 4.44
CA ASP A 86 -16.54 30.15 4.28
C ASP A 86 -15.85 30.19 2.91
N PHE A 87 -14.72 30.87 2.86
CA PHE A 87 -13.88 30.99 1.68
C PHE A 87 -12.76 29.96 1.73
N SER A 88 -12.64 29.18 0.65
CA SER A 88 -11.63 28.12 0.53
C SER A 88 -10.65 28.38 -0.62
N TYR A 89 -9.41 27.94 -0.44
CA TYR A 89 -8.38 27.94 -1.47
C TYR A 89 -8.27 26.53 -2.06
N SER A 90 -8.45 26.38 -3.37
CA SER A 90 -8.38 25.06 -4.02
C SER A 90 -6.93 24.66 -4.29
N VAL A 91 -6.52 23.53 -3.74
CA VAL A 91 -5.23 22.91 -4.05
C VAL A 91 -5.42 21.92 -5.21
N ASN A 92 -4.61 22.06 -6.25
CA ASN A 92 -4.63 21.14 -7.38
C ASN A 92 -3.68 19.97 -7.12
N ARG A 93 -4.26 18.79 -6.87
CA ARG A 93 -3.52 17.54 -6.76
C ARG A 93 -3.76 16.72 -8.01
N LEU A 94 -2.71 16.12 -8.58
CA LEU A 94 -2.87 15.20 -9.71
C LEU A 94 -3.72 14.01 -9.25
N ASP A 95 -4.97 13.97 -9.69
CA ASP A 95 -5.89 12.90 -9.37
C ASP A 95 -5.52 11.65 -10.19
N PHE A 96 -4.69 10.80 -9.60
CA PHE A 96 -4.31 9.52 -10.17
C PHE A 96 -5.35 8.42 -9.93
N THR A 97 -6.56 8.72 -9.42
CA THR A 97 -7.62 7.71 -9.23
C THR A 97 -8.00 7.05 -10.55
N ILE A 98 -8.18 7.84 -11.61
CA ILE A 98 -8.48 7.29 -12.94
C ILE A 98 -7.34 6.39 -13.42
N LEU A 99 -6.09 6.80 -13.19
CA LEU A 99 -4.93 6.00 -13.55
C LEU A 99 -4.85 4.70 -12.72
N SER A 100 -5.13 4.78 -11.42
CA SER A 100 -5.12 3.62 -10.52
C SER A 100 -6.24 2.64 -10.87
N GLU A 101 -7.43 3.12 -11.23
CA GLU A 101 -8.53 2.33 -11.77
C GLU A 101 -8.15 1.66 -13.09
N ILE A 102 -7.60 2.41 -14.06
CA ILE A 102 -7.14 1.85 -15.33
C ILE A 102 -6.08 0.76 -15.10
N ILE A 103 -5.12 1.00 -14.20
CA ILE A 103 -4.10 0.01 -13.84
C ILE A 103 -4.73 -1.23 -13.20
N PHE A 104 -5.68 -1.05 -12.29
CA PHE A 104 -6.38 -2.14 -11.61
C PHE A 104 -7.19 -3.00 -12.58
N TYR A 105 -8.02 -2.37 -13.41
CA TYR A 105 -8.80 -3.08 -14.43
C TYR A 105 -7.90 -3.73 -15.49
N GLY A 106 -6.83 -3.06 -15.91
CA GLY A 106 -5.82 -3.62 -16.80
C GLY A 106 -5.14 -4.86 -16.21
N TRP A 107 -4.81 -4.82 -14.93
CA TRP A 107 -4.25 -5.96 -14.20
C TRP A 107 -5.24 -7.13 -14.13
N MET A 108 -6.51 -6.87 -13.81
CA MET A 108 -7.59 -7.86 -13.77
C MET A 108 -7.82 -8.53 -15.13
N ILE A 109 -7.89 -7.76 -16.21
CA ILE A 109 -8.06 -8.28 -17.57
C ILE A 109 -6.90 -9.23 -17.92
N GLY A 110 -5.66 -8.85 -17.60
CA GLY A 110 -4.52 -9.71 -17.82
C GLY A 110 -4.58 -11.01 -17.01
N MET A 111 -4.96 -10.96 -15.72
CA MET A 111 -5.14 -12.17 -14.92
C MET A 111 -6.20 -13.11 -15.52
N VAL A 112 -7.34 -12.57 -15.96
CA VAL A 112 -8.38 -13.37 -16.62
C VAL A 112 -7.85 -13.98 -17.91
N PHE A 113 -7.16 -13.21 -18.75
CA PHE A 113 -6.59 -13.68 -20.01
C PHE A 113 -5.60 -14.84 -19.81
N PHE A 114 -4.61 -14.67 -18.92
CA PHE A 114 -3.63 -15.72 -18.61
C PHE A 114 -4.25 -16.90 -17.84
N GLY A 115 -5.27 -16.65 -17.01
CA GLY A 115 -6.04 -17.67 -16.32
C GLY A 115 -6.83 -18.57 -17.28
N VAL A 116 -7.54 -17.99 -18.25
CA VAL A 116 -8.22 -18.73 -19.32
C VAL A 116 -7.21 -19.57 -20.11
N PHE A 117 -6.06 -18.99 -20.46
CA PHE A 117 -5.00 -19.72 -21.16
C PHE A 117 -4.49 -20.93 -20.36
N ALA A 118 -4.27 -20.76 -19.06
CA ALA A 118 -3.89 -21.84 -18.14
C ALA A 118 -4.97 -22.93 -18.05
N ILE A 119 -6.25 -22.55 -17.99
CA ILE A 119 -7.38 -23.48 -17.98
C ILE A 119 -7.43 -24.28 -19.30
N LEU A 120 -7.31 -23.62 -20.45
CA LEU A 120 -7.29 -24.28 -21.76
C LEU A 120 -6.13 -25.28 -21.88
N ALA A 121 -4.94 -24.91 -21.38
CA ALA A 121 -3.80 -25.82 -21.31
C ALA A 121 -4.09 -27.05 -20.43
N GLN A 122 -4.72 -26.85 -19.27
CA GLN A 122 -5.09 -27.94 -18.37
C GLN A 122 -6.18 -28.85 -18.97
N VAL A 123 -7.18 -28.28 -19.65
CA VAL A 123 -8.21 -29.03 -20.38
C VAL A 123 -7.58 -29.88 -21.48
N ARG A 124 -6.61 -29.33 -22.23
CA ARG A 124 -5.87 -30.09 -23.25
C ARG A 124 -5.12 -31.28 -22.65
N ILE A 125 -4.42 -31.08 -21.53
CA ILE A 125 -3.74 -32.17 -20.81
C ILE A 125 -4.75 -33.24 -20.36
N HIS A 126 -5.92 -32.83 -19.87
CA HIS A 126 -6.97 -33.76 -19.47
C HIS A 126 -7.54 -34.55 -20.67
N ARG A 127 -7.70 -33.92 -21.83
CA ARG A 127 -8.09 -34.63 -23.07
C ARG A 127 -7.04 -35.66 -23.48
N ILE A 128 -5.75 -35.32 -23.43
CA ILE A 128 -4.65 -36.25 -23.72
C ILE A 128 -4.66 -37.44 -22.74
N LYS A 129 -4.88 -37.18 -21.44
CA LYS A 129 -5.03 -38.23 -20.42
C LYS A 129 -6.19 -39.18 -20.74
N ASN A 130 -7.32 -38.67 -21.22
CA ASN A 130 -8.48 -39.50 -21.53
C ASN A 130 -8.30 -40.31 -22.82
N ALA A 131 -7.52 -39.79 -23.78
CA ALA A 131 -7.14 -40.50 -25.00
C ALA A 131 -5.98 -41.51 -24.80
N SER A 132 -5.26 -41.44 -23.68
CA SER A 132 -4.12 -42.32 -23.39
C SER A 132 -4.51 -43.71 -22.89
N THR A 133 -3.77 -44.71 -23.35
CA THR A 133 -3.98 -46.14 -23.09
C THR A 133 -3.08 -46.64 -21.95
N THR A 134 -3.40 -47.81 -21.40
CA THR A 134 -2.52 -48.50 -20.44
C THR A 134 -1.35 -49.13 -21.17
N ILE A 135 -0.18 -49.17 -20.52
CA ILE A 135 1.02 -49.83 -21.05
C ILE A 135 0.78 -51.32 -21.25
N GLU A 136 0.98 -51.79 -22.47
CA GLU A 136 0.83 -53.21 -22.83
C GLU A 136 2.07 -54.02 -22.43
N ASN A 137 3.26 -53.43 -22.55
CA ASN A 137 4.53 -54.12 -22.30
C ASN A 137 4.72 -54.47 -20.81
N GLN A 138 4.69 -55.77 -20.50
CA GLN A 138 4.81 -56.25 -19.12
C GLN A 138 6.18 -55.97 -18.48
N ASP A 139 7.25 -55.96 -19.27
CA ASP A 139 8.61 -55.75 -18.75
C ASP A 139 8.81 -54.30 -18.32
N VAL A 140 8.26 -53.34 -19.07
CA VAL A 140 8.22 -51.92 -18.68
C VAL A 140 7.42 -51.73 -17.39
N ARG A 141 6.28 -52.41 -17.23
CA ARG A 141 5.48 -52.35 -15.98
C ARG A 141 6.25 -52.91 -14.78
N ARG A 142 6.95 -54.04 -14.95
CA ARG A 142 7.80 -54.63 -13.90
C ARG A 142 8.98 -53.72 -13.54
N LEU A 143 9.59 -53.09 -14.55
CA LEU A 143 10.68 -52.13 -14.36
C LEU A 143 10.20 -50.90 -13.59
N PHE A 144 9.03 -50.36 -13.93
CA PHE A 144 8.42 -49.25 -13.20
C PHE A 144 8.17 -49.60 -11.73
N ALA A 145 7.58 -50.78 -11.45
CA ALA A 145 7.36 -51.23 -10.07
C ALA A 145 8.68 -51.36 -9.29
N ARG A 146 9.75 -51.83 -9.95
CA ARG A 146 11.10 -51.92 -9.36
C ARG A 146 11.68 -50.54 -9.04
N CYS A 147 11.62 -49.60 -9.97
CA CYS A 147 12.09 -48.22 -9.78
C CYS A 147 11.31 -47.49 -8.68
N LYS A 148 9.99 -47.70 -8.63
CA LYS A 148 9.11 -47.17 -7.59
C LYS A 148 9.53 -47.69 -6.21
N LYS A 149 9.80 -49.00 -6.09
CA LYS A 149 10.26 -49.64 -4.86
C LYS A 149 11.65 -49.15 -4.45
N SER A 150 12.61 -49.02 -5.37
CA SER A 150 13.98 -48.55 -5.06
C SER A 150 14.01 -47.12 -4.54
N LEU A 151 13.08 -46.26 -4.98
CA LEU A 151 12.95 -44.88 -4.51
C LEU A 151 12.09 -44.71 -3.24
N GLY A 152 11.51 -45.80 -2.72
CA GLY A 152 10.67 -45.80 -1.52
C GLY A 152 9.29 -45.18 -1.72
N ILE A 153 8.74 -45.22 -2.94
CA ILE A 153 7.46 -44.60 -3.27
C ILE A 153 6.33 -45.61 -3.04
N THR A 154 5.43 -45.34 -2.10
CA THR A 154 4.32 -46.24 -1.75
C THR A 154 2.99 -45.86 -2.38
N GLN A 155 2.82 -44.59 -2.79
CA GLN A 155 1.57 -44.06 -3.34
C GLN A 155 1.23 -44.65 -4.71
N ASP A 156 -0.06 -44.76 -5.02
CA ASP A 156 -0.51 -45.27 -6.31
C ASP A 156 -0.25 -44.24 -7.44
N LEU A 157 0.48 -44.69 -8.46
CA LEU A 157 0.94 -43.88 -9.59
C LEU A 157 0.45 -44.54 -10.87
N VAL A 158 -0.28 -43.79 -11.69
CA VAL A 158 -0.87 -44.35 -12.92
C VAL A 158 0.04 -44.03 -14.09
N MET A 159 0.60 -45.08 -14.69
CA MET A 159 1.42 -44.98 -15.90
C MET A 159 0.56 -45.26 -17.13
N LYS A 160 0.68 -44.39 -18.15
CA LYS A 160 -0.08 -44.49 -19.40
C LYS A 160 0.80 -44.18 -20.62
N GLU A 161 0.39 -44.65 -21.78
CA GLU A 161 1.02 -44.38 -23.08
C GLU A 161 0.15 -43.44 -23.92
N SER A 162 0.79 -42.51 -24.63
CA SER A 162 0.10 -41.59 -25.55
C SER A 162 0.93 -41.31 -26.80
N SER A 163 0.28 -41.40 -27.96
CA SER A 163 0.87 -41.03 -29.25
C SER A 163 0.99 -39.51 -29.47
N VAL A 164 0.29 -38.72 -28.65
CA VAL A 164 0.29 -37.25 -28.74
C VAL A 164 1.46 -36.64 -27.97
N VAL A 165 2.00 -37.37 -26.99
CA VAL A 165 3.05 -36.90 -26.11
C VAL A 165 4.42 -37.27 -26.68
N THR A 166 5.24 -36.26 -26.96
CA THR A 166 6.59 -36.42 -27.50
C THR A 166 7.65 -36.58 -26.42
N SER A 167 7.27 -36.50 -25.14
CA SER A 167 8.20 -36.72 -24.04
C SER A 167 7.54 -37.16 -22.74
N PRO A 168 8.18 -38.04 -21.93
CA PRO A 168 7.74 -38.37 -20.59
C PRO A 168 7.27 -37.14 -19.83
N THR A 169 6.00 -37.16 -19.41
CA THR A 169 5.38 -36.02 -18.74
C THR A 169 4.64 -36.50 -17.51
N THR A 170 5.08 -35.97 -16.36
CA THR A 170 4.40 -36.16 -15.07
C THR A 170 3.45 -35.00 -14.79
N PHE A 171 2.16 -35.27 -14.53
CA PHE A 171 1.15 -34.24 -14.23
C PHE A 171 0.02 -34.76 -13.33
N GLY A 172 -0.81 -33.84 -12.83
CA GLY A 172 -2.00 -34.14 -12.02
C GLY A 172 -1.83 -33.71 -10.55
N PHE A 173 -2.88 -33.05 -10.03
CA PHE A 173 -2.88 -32.45 -8.69
C PHE A 173 -3.23 -33.45 -7.58
N PHE A 174 -4.34 -34.18 -7.71
CA PHE A 174 -4.79 -35.17 -6.70
C PHE A 174 -4.30 -36.60 -6.96
N LYS A 175 -4.19 -36.97 -8.24
CA LYS A 175 -3.60 -38.24 -8.69
C LYS A 175 -2.54 -37.92 -9.73
N THR A 176 -1.34 -38.46 -9.54
CA THR A 176 -0.23 -38.23 -10.46
C THR A 176 -0.22 -39.28 -11.57
N TYR A 177 -0.16 -38.79 -12.80
CA TYR A 177 -0.08 -39.57 -14.02
C TYR A 177 1.29 -39.38 -14.65
N ILE A 178 1.91 -40.48 -15.08
CA ILE A 178 3.13 -40.49 -15.87
C ILE A 178 2.74 -40.93 -17.28
N LEU A 179 2.78 -39.99 -18.24
CA LEU A 179 2.54 -40.28 -19.65
C LEU A 179 3.86 -40.54 -20.35
N LEU A 180 3.96 -41.69 -21.02
CA LEU A 180 5.10 -42.05 -21.87
C LEU A 180 4.71 -41.99 -23.36
N PRO A 181 5.66 -41.67 -24.26
CA PRO A 181 5.50 -41.87 -25.69
C PRO A 181 5.19 -43.34 -26.02
N ASN A 182 4.32 -43.58 -27.00
CA ASN A 182 3.86 -44.94 -27.38
C ASN A 182 4.94 -45.83 -28.03
N ASP A 183 6.08 -45.27 -28.43
CA ASP A 183 7.18 -45.97 -29.09
C ASP A 183 8.42 -46.10 -28.20
N LEU A 184 8.31 -45.75 -26.92
CA LEU A 184 9.45 -45.73 -25.99
C LEU A 184 10.10 -47.12 -25.85
N ASP A 185 9.30 -48.18 -25.82
CA ASP A 185 9.75 -49.57 -25.68
C ASP A 185 10.46 -50.12 -26.93
N LYS A 186 10.20 -49.53 -28.10
CA LYS A 186 10.86 -49.84 -29.37
C LYS A 186 12.10 -48.98 -29.61
N SER A 187 12.08 -47.74 -29.13
CA SER A 187 13.09 -46.72 -29.42
C SER A 187 14.28 -46.75 -28.45
N PHE A 188 14.15 -47.37 -27.28
CA PHE A 188 15.17 -47.41 -26.23
C PHE A 188 15.36 -48.80 -25.64
N SER A 189 16.57 -49.06 -25.15
CA SER A 189 16.88 -50.26 -24.37
C SER A 189 16.22 -50.24 -22.98
N MET A 190 16.02 -51.40 -22.36
CA MET A 190 15.45 -51.49 -20.99
C MET A 190 16.25 -50.70 -19.96
N ARG A 191 17.58 -50.56 -20.14
CA ARG A 191 18.43 -49.75 -19.27
C ARG A 191 18.17 -48.24 -19.46
N GLU A 192 18.01 -47.79 -20.70
CA GLU A 192 17.66 -46.40 -20.99
C GLU A 192 16.25 -46.06 -20.46
N ILE A 193 15.28 -46.97 -20.60
CA ILE A 193 13.94 -46.80 -20.04
C ILE A 193 14.00 -46.71 -18.51
N GLU A 194 14.83 -47.53 -17.84
CA GLU A 194 15.01 -47.46 -16.39
C GLU A 194 15.49 -46.08 -15.95
N LEU A 195 16.48 -45.52 -16.66
CA LEU A 195 17.04 -44.21 -16.39
C LEU A 195 16.01 -43.09 -16.58
N ILE A 196 15.17 -43.17 -17.62
CA ILE A 196 14.06 -42.25 -17.87
C ILE A 196 13.01 -42.35 -16.75
N LEU A 197 12.64 -43.57 -16.34
CA LEU A 197 11.66 -43.78 -15.28
C LEU A 197 12.16 -43.28 -13.92
N LEU A 198 13.44 -43.48 -13.59
CA LEU A 198 14.05 -42.94 -12.38
C LEU A 198 14.00 -41.41 -12.36
N HIS A 199 14.22 -40.76 -13.50
CA HIS A 199 14.09 -39.30 -13.64
C HIS A 199 12.66 -38.81 -13.35
N GLU A 200 11.66 -39.38 -14.01
CA GLU A 200 10.25 -39.01 -13.79
C GLU A 200 9.78 -39.29 -12.35
N LEU A 201 10.20 -40.43 -11.78
CA LEU A 201 9.89 -40.76 -10.39
C LEU A 201 10.55 -39.79 -9.40
N HIS A 202 11.72 -39.25 -9.71
CA HIS A 202 12.33 -38.17 -8.93
C HIS A 202 11.56 -36.86 -9.03
N HIS A 203 10.97 -36.51 -10.19
CA HIS A 203 10.06 -35.36 -10.28
C HIS A 203 8.85 -35.51 -9.36
N TYR A 204 8.27 -36.71 -9.30
CA TYR A 204 7.18 -37.01 -8.38
C TYR A 204 7.63 -36.92 -6.91
N LYS A 205 8.74 -37.55 -6.55
CA LYS A 205 9.28 -37.56 -5.17
C LYS A 205 9.57 -36.15 -4.66
N SER A 206 10.07 -35.27 -5.51
CA SER A 206 10.36 -33.88 -5.20
C SER A 206 9.16 -32.93 -5.34
N LYS A 207 7.95 -33.45 -5.60
CA LYS A 207 6.69 -32.68 -5.70
C LYS A 207 6.74 -31.56 -6.74
N HIS A 208 7.55 -31.72 -7.79
CA HIS A 208 7.78 -30.70 -8.81
C HIS A 208 6.51 -30.28 -9.56
N VAL A 209 5.49 -31.16 -9.64
CA VAL A 209 4.19 -30.84 -10.25
C VAL A 209 3.43 -29.79 -9.45
N HIS A 210 3.34 -29.94 -8.13
CA HIS A 210 2.65 -28.97 -7.26
C HIS A 210 3.35 -27.62 -7.29
N VAL A 211 4.69 -27.65 -7.22
CA VAL A 211 5.51 -26.45 -7.30
C VAL A 211 5.30 -25.72 -8.64
N ASN A 212 5.19 -26.44 -9.76
CA ASN A 212 4.84 -25.83 -11.05
C ASN A 212 3.46 -25.15 -11.04
N TYR A 213 2.45 -25.71 -10.35
CA TYR A 213 1.15 -25.07 -10.22
C TYR A 213 1.23 -23.78 -9.39
N ILE A 214 2.00 -23.78 -8.30
CA ILE A 214 2.26 -22.56 -7.51
C ILE A 214 2.87 -21.48 -8.41
N PHE A 215 3.90 -21.82 -9.18
CA PHE A 215 4.52 -20.87 -10.11
C PHE A 215 3.56 -20.38 -11.20
N LEU A 216 2.68 -21.25 -11.70
CA LEU A 216 1.66 -20.85 -12.67
C LEU A 216 0.72 -19.78 -12.10
N VAL A 217 0.32 -19.90 -10.83
CA VAL A 217 -0.48 -18.87 -10.15
C VAL A 217 0.28 -17.54 -10.11
N TYR A 218 1.55 -17.56 -9.67
CA TYR A 218 2.38 -16.35 -9.67
C TYR A 218 2.62 -15.77 -11.08
N GLN A 219 2.73 -16.61 -12.12
CA GLN A 219 2.83 -16.14 -13.51
C GLN A 219 1.57 -15.40 -13.97
N ILE A 220 0.40 -15.85 -13.52
CA ILE A 220 -0.88 -15.20 -13.82
C ILE A 220 -0.96 -13.87 -13.06
N MET A 221 -0.63 -13.85 -11.76
CA MET A 221 -0.69 -12.64 -10.94
C MET A 221 0.32 -11.57 -11.39
N TYR A 222 1.52 -11.98 -11.78
CA TYR A 222 2.62 -11.13 -12.23
C TYR A 222 2.83 -11.19 -13.75
N TRP A 223 1.73 -11.35 -14.50
CA TRP A 223 1.79 -11.53 -15.95
C TRP A 223 2.55 -10.40 -16.67
N PHE A 224 2.48 -9.18 -16.14
CA PHE A 224 3.12 -7.98 -16.67
C PHE A 224 4.63 -7.90 -16.35
N HIS A 225 5.18 -8.75 -15.47
CA HIS A 225 6.54 -8.61 -14.96
C HIS A 225 7.55 -9.52 -15.71
N PRO A 226 8.30 -9.02 -16.72
CA PRO A 226 9.14 -9.88 -17.58
C PRO A 226 10.27 -10.60 -16.82
N LEU A 227 10.85 -9.97 -15.78
CA LEU A 227 11.88 -10.62 -14.97
C LEU A 227 11.34 -11.82 -14.18
N VAL A 228 10.09 -11.81 -13.72
CA VAL A 228 9.46 -12.97 -13.05
C VAL A 228 9.34 -14.14 -14.03
N TRP A 229 8.91 -13.88 -15.27
CA TRP A 229 8.88 -14.90 -16.33
C TRP A 229 10.26 -15.50 -16.61
N TRP A 230 11.28 -14.65 -16.67
CA TRP A 230 12.65 -15.08 -16.89
C TRP A 230 13.24 -15.85 -15.70
N ALA A 231 12.96 -15.41 -14.47
CA ALA A 231 13.31 -16.11 -13.23
C ALA A 231 12.72 -17.52 -13.19
N PHE A 232 11.43 -17.68 -13.50
CA PHE A 232 10.81 -19.00 -13.53
C PHE A 232 11.34 -19.89 -14.65
N LYS A 233 11.77 -19.33 -15.78
CA LYS A 233 12.48 -20.09 -16.82
C LYS A 233 13.82 -20.63 -16.32
N GLU A 234 14.60 -19.82 -15.62
CA GLU A 234 15.88 -20.21 -15.05
C GLU A 234 15.74 -21.19 -13.88
N MET A 235 14.71 -21.03 -13.07
CA MET A 235 14.35 -21.98 -12.02
C MET A 235 13.95 -23.35 -12.57
N LYS A 236 13.19 -23.41 -13.68
CA LYS A 236 12.86 -24.68 -14.34
C LYS A 236 14.14 -25.42 -14.72
N LEU A 237 15.14 -24.73 -15.25
CA LEU A 237 16.45 -25.32 -15.54
C LEU A 237 17.15 -25.82 -14.28
N ASP A 238 17.19 -25.04 -13.20
CA ASP A 238 17.81 -25.48 -11.94
C ASP A 238 17.08 -26.69 -11.33
N ARG A 239 15.76 -26.77 -11.49
CA ARG A 239 14.93 -27.93 -11.12
C ARG A 239 15.33 -29.19 -11.88
N GLU A 240 15.52 -29.09 -13.21
CA GLU A 240 16.01 -30.22 -14.02
C GLU A 240 17.40 -30.68 -13.57
N ILE A 241 18.32 -29.74 -13.33
CA ILE A 241 19.68 -30.06 -12.85
C ILE A 241 19.64 -30.69 -11.45
N ALA A 242 18.76 -30.22 -10.57
CA ALA A 242 18.55 -30.81 -9.25
C ALA A 242 17.95 -32.23 -9.33
N CYS A 243 17.04 -32.46 -10.28
CA CYS A 243 16.49 -33.78 -10.56
C CYS A 243 17.58 -34.73 -11.09
N ASP A 244 18.38 -34.29 -12.06
CA ASP A 244 19.52 -35.04 -12.61
C ASP A 244 20.50 -35.43 -11.48
N ALA A 245 20.87 -34.47 -10.62
CA ALA A 245 21.74 -34.73 -9.48
C ALA A 245 21.16 -35.75 -8.48
N ALA A 246 19.84 -35.78 -8.30
CA ALA A 246 19.17 -36.75 -7.45
C ALA A 246 19.19 -38.16 -8.07
N VAL A 247 18.98 -38.27 -9.37
CA VAL A 247 19.13 -39.54 -10.11
C VAL A 247 20.56 -40.05 -9.99
N LEU A 248 21.57 -39.21 -10.24
CA LEU A 248 22.98 -39.58 -10.13
C LEU A 248 23.36 -40.08 -8.73
N HIS A 249 22.72 -39.56 -7.68
CA HIS A 249 22.93 -40.04 -6.30
C HIS A 249 22.42 -41.48 -6.07
N THR A 250 21.50 -41.97 -6.90
CA THR A 250 20.97 -43.35 -6.84
C THR A 250 21.68 -44.31 -7.79
N LEU A 251 22.57 -43.80 -8.65
CA LEU A 251 23.29 -44.56 -9.65
C LEU A 251 24.76 -44.77 -9.25
N ASP A 252 25.35 -45.85 -9.74
CA ASP A 252 26.80 -46.04 -9.66
C ASP A 252 27.52 -45.07 -10.60
N ARG A 253 28.73 -44.65 -10.24
CA ARG A 253 29.56 -43.73 -11.05
C ARG A 253 29.73 -44.17 -12.50
N GLN A 254 29.81 -45.47 -12.75
CA GLN A 254 29.96 -46.02 -14.10
C GLN A 254 28.73 -45.73 -14.98
N SER A 255 27.54 -45.63 -14.38
CA SER A 255 26.27 -45.36 -15.07
C SER A 255 26.02 -43.88 -15.38
N TYR A 256 26.88 -42.95 -14.93
CA TYR A 256 26.67 -41.51 -15.17
C TYR A 256 26.75 -41.15 -16.65
N LYS A 257 27.71 -41.78 -17.35
CA LYS A 257 27.86 -41.61 -18.80
C LYS A 257 26.66 -42.18 -19.55
N ASP A 258 26.16 -43.33 -19.12
CA ASP A 258 24.98 -43.97 -19.72
C ASP A 258 23.73 -43.09 -19.53
N TYR A 259 23.57 -42.48 -18.35
CA TYR A 259 22.51 -41.51 -18.08
C TYR A 259 22.60 -40.28 -19.00
N GLY A 260 23.78 -39.65 -19.09
CA GLY A 260 24.00 -38.51 -19.98
C GLY A 260 23.72 -38.84 -21.44
N ASN A 261 24.18 -40.00 -21.92
CA ASN A 261 23.92 -40.48 -23.27
C ASN A 261 22.44 -40.77 -23.50
N THR A 262 21.73 -41.34 -22.50
CA THR A 262 20.28 -41.57 -22.56
C THR A 262 19.54 -40.25 -22.79
N LEU A 263 19.89 -39.18 -22.07
CA LEU A 263 19.29 -37.86 -22.26
C LEU A 263 19.59 -37.27 -23.64
N ILE A 264 20.81 -37.44 -24.17
CA ILE A 264 21.19 -36.98 -25.51
C ILE A 264 20.43 -37.77 -26.59
N ASN A 265 20.38 -39.10 -26.48
CA ASN A 265 19.63 -39.98 -27.38
C ASN A 265 18.14 -39.62 -27.36
N PHE A 266 17.59 -39.39 -26.18
CA PHE A 266 16.22 -38.99 -25.99
C PHE A 266 15.93 -37.66 -26.70
N ALA A 267 16.74 -36.63 -26.44
CA ALA A 267 16.62 -35.35 -27.10
C ALA A 267 16.79 -35.46 -28.62
N HIS A 268 17.74 -36.26 -29.12
CA HIS A 268 17.96 -36.43 -30.55
C HIS A 268 16.76 -37.08 -31.27
N ARG A 269 16.15 -38.11 -30.66
CA ARG A 269 15.02 -38.85 -31.25
C ARG A 269 13.72 -38.06 -31.21
N TYR A 270 13.45 -37.31 -30.14
CA TYR A 270 12.18 -36.62 -29.94
C TYR A 270 12.20 -35.11 -30.18
N ALA A 271 13.37 -34.47 -30.41
CA ALA A 271 13.45 -33.03 -30.73
C ALA A 271 12.80 -32.64 -32.07
N ARG A 272 12.54 -33.61 -32.97
CA ARG A 272 12.07 -33.36 -34.34
C ARG A 272 10.56 -33.05 -34.45
N PHE A 273 9.78 -33.28 -33.39
CA PHE A 273 8.31 -33.09 -33.38
C PHE A 273 7.84 -31.88 -32.53
N SER A 274 8.77 -31.02 -32.09
CA SER A 274 8.49 -29.89 -31.18
C SER A 274 8.17 -28.58 -31.93
N SER A 275 7.18 -28.57 -32.83
CA SER A 275 6.77 -27.37 -33.58
C SER A 275 5.76 -26.46 -32.85
N PHE A 276 5.34 -26.78 -31.63
CA PHE A 276 4.46 -25.91 -30.84
C PHE A 276 5.26 -24.95 -29.95
N HIS A 277 5.49 -23.74 -30.46
CA HIS A 277 6.21 -22.66 -29.76
C HIS A 277 5.59 -22.24 -28.41
N LEU A 278 4.28 -22.42 -28.23
CA LEU A 278 3.56 -21.97 -27.03
C LEU A 278 3.78 -22.88 -25.81
N THR A 279 4.28 -24.11 -26.02
CA THR A 279 4.55 -25.11 -24.97
C THR A 279 6.03 -25.51 -24.88
N ASN A 280 6.93 -24.80 -25.57
CA ASN A 280 8.40 -24.95 -25.45
C ASN A 280 8.95 -24.66 -24.03
N GLN A 281 8.09 -24.53 -23.02
CA GLN A 281 8.43 -24.50 -21.61
C GLN A 281 8.71 -25.89 -21.00
N PHE A 282 8.43 -26.98 -21.72
CA PHE A 282 8.61 -28.35 -21.20
C PHE A 282 9.97 -28.97 -21.52
N PHE A 283 10.61 -28.61 -22.64
CA PHE A 283 11.96 -29.06 -22.98
C PHE A 283 12.84 -27.85 -23.25
N GLY A 284 13.86 -27.68 -22.40
CA GLY A 284 14.78 -26.57 -22.50
C GLY A 284 15.48 -26.51 -23.86
N SER A 285 15.83 -25.31 -24.31
CA SER A 285 16.53 -25.14 -25.59
C SER A 285 17.84 -25.94 -25.61
N LYS A 286 18.49 -26.07 -26.78
CA LYS A 286 19.83 -26.71 -26.90
C LYS A 286 20.82 -26.23 -25.82
N THR A 287 20.70 -24.97 -25.38
CA THR A 287 21.50 -24.41 -24.28
C THR A 287 21.19 -25.02 -22.91
N HIS A 288 19.94 -25.33 -22.59
CA HIS A 288 19.55 -25.98 -21.34
C HIS A 288 20.03 -27.43 -21.29
N LEU A 289 19.87 -28.18 -22.40
CA LEU A 289 20.40 -29.54 -22.49
C LEU A 289 21.92 -29.54 -22.32
N LYS A 290 22.64 -28.63 -22.99
CA LYS A 290 24.09 -28.44 -22.80
C LYS A 290 24.45 -28.22 -21.33
N LYS A 291 23.74 -27.31 -20.64
CA LYS A 291 23.96 -27.04 -19.20
C LYS A 291 23.72 -28.29 -18.34
N ARG A 292 22.68 -29.08 -18.62
CA ARG A 292 22.40 -30.35 -17.92
C ARG A 292 23.55 -31.35 -18.10
N ILE A 293 23.99 -31.59 -19.34
CA ILE A 293 25.08 -32.53 -19.64
C ILE A 293 26.40 -32.10 -18.97
N ILE A 294 26.72 -30.81 -18.98
CA ILE A 294 27.91 -30.29 -18.26
C ILE A 294 27.79 -30.57 -16.75
N ASN A 295 26.63 -30.33 -16.14
CA ASN A 295 26.44 -30.61 -14.71
C ASN A 295 26.50 -32.10 -14.37
N ILE A 296 26.04 -32.98 -15.27
CA ILE A 296 26.16 -34.44 -15.12
C ILE A 296 27.63 -34.86 -15.20
N ALA A 297 28.39 -34.31 -16.15
CA ALA A 297 29.82 -34.59 -16.31
C ALA A 297 30.65 -34.10 -15.12
N ASP A 298 30.31 -32.94 -14.56
CA ASP A 298 31.00 -32.35 -13.41
C ASP A 298 30.50 -32.89 -12.05
N TYR A 299 29.56 -33.84 -12.05
CA TYR A 299 28.95 -34.34 -10.83
C TYR A 299 29.94 -35.17 -10.00
N ASN A 300 30.30 -34.62 -8.84
CA ASN A 300 31.23 -35.24 -7.89
C ASN A 300 30.60 -35.51 -6.51
N GLY A 301 29.28 -35.61 -6.44
CA GLY A 301 28.52 -35.75 -5.19
C GLY A 301 28.45 -34.47 -4.36
N ASP A 302 27.56 -34.47 -3.36
CA ASP A 302 27.33 -33.30 -2.50
C ASP A 302 28.33 -33.28 -1.33
N SER A 303 29.38 -32.45 -1.44
CA SER A 303 30.33 -32.27 -0.33
C SER A 303 29.73 -31.45 0.82
N LEU A 304 30.12 -31.79 2.06
CA LEU A 304 29.69 -31.06 3.28
C LEU A 304 29.91 -29.53 3.20
N PRO A 305 31.03 -29.01 2.65
CA PRO A 305 31.21 -27.57 2.47
C PRO A 305 30.19 -26.94 1.54
N LYS A 306 29.80 -27.61 0.44
CA LYS A 306 28.77 -27.10 -0.49
C LYS A 306 27.39 -27.06 0.18
N LYS A 307 27.08 -28.02 1.06
CA LYS A 307 25.84 -28.03 1.85
C LYS A 307 25.78 -26.87 2.85
N ARG A 308 26.86 -26.65 3.64
CA ARG A 308 26.96 -25.53 4.60
C ARG A 308 26.84 -24.17 3.91
N LYS A 309 27.50 -24.01 2.77
CA LYS A 309 27.44 -22.81 1.94
C LYS A 309 26.02 -22.50 1.44
N GLY A 310 25.25 -23.53 1.08
CA GLY A 310 23.83 -23.35 0.74
C GLY A 310 22.99 -22.82 1.89
N ILE A 311 23.21 -23.31 3.10
CA ILE A 311 22.51 -22.82 4.30
C ILE A 311 22.83 -21.33 4.55
N ILE A 312 24.10 -20.94 4.46
CA ILE A 312 24.53 -19.53 4.63
C ILE A 312 23.85 -18.63 3.59
N THR A 313 23.78 -19.08 2.34
CA THR A 313 23.08 -18.34 1.28
C THR A 313 21.59 -18.17 1.58
N CYS A 314 20.93 -19.19 2.14
CA CYS A 314 19.52 -19.07 2.54
C CYS A 314 19.32 -18.13 3.72
N ILE A 315 20.19 -18.16 4.74
CA ILE A 315 20.13 -17.20 5.85
C ILE A 315 20.27 -15.77 5.32
N PHE A 316 21.22 -15.53 4.42
CA PHE A 316 21.40 -14.22 3.80
C PHE A 316 20.16 -13.78 3.00
N LEU A 317 19.58 -14.66 2.17
CA LEU A 317 18.33 -14.34 1.45
C LEU A 317 17.15 -14.11 2.40
N SER A 318 17.06 -14.84 3.52
CA SER A 318 16.05 -14.58 4.55
C SER A 318 16.17 -13.17 5.10
N ILE A 319 17.37 -12.73 5.46
CA ILE A 319 17.61 -11.37 5.98
C ILE A 319 17.16 -10.31 4.96
N VAL A 320 17.51 -10.49 3.68
CA VAL A 320 17.10 -9.57 2.60
C VAL A 320 15.58 -9.49 2.48
N ILE A 321 14.87 -10.62 2.59
CA ILE A 321 13.41 -10.64 2.56
C ILE A 321 12.80 -10.00 3.81
N THR A 322 13.36 -10.27 5.00
CA THR A 322 12.87 -9.66 6.25
C THR A 322 12.95 -8.14 6.18
N ILE A 323 13.99 -7.57 5.56
CA ILE A 323 14.13 -6.12 5.35
C ILE A 323 13.02 -5.54 4.44
N GLN A 324 12.41 -6.33 3.56
CA GLN A 324 11.32 -5.86 2.69
C GLN A 324 10.00 -5.65 3.45
N VAL A 325 9.78 -6.35 4.57
CA VAL A 325 8.51 -6.34 5.31
C VAL A 325 8.22 -4.97 5.98
N PRO A 326 9.16 -4.34 6.71
CA PRO A 326 8.93 -3.03 7.30
C PRO A 326 8.66 -1.94 6.26
N VAL A 327 9.32 -2.00 5.10
CA VAL A 327 9.13 -1.01 4.02
C VAL A 327 7.70 -1.05 3.47
N THR A 328 7.08 -2.23 3.38
CA THR A 328 5.64 -2.33 3.02
C THR A 328 4.70 -1.81 4.09
N ALA A 329 5.07 -1.89 5.38
CA ALA A 329 4.26 -1.35 6.46
C ALA A 329 4.30 0.19 6.46
N VAL A 330 5.47 0.79 6.29
CA VAL A 330 5.66 2.26 6.27
C VAL A 330 4.99 2.93 5.06
N THR A 331 4.76 2.20 3.97
CA THR A 331 4.17 2.74 2.74
C THR A 331 2.67 2.48 2.59
N ALA A 332 2.08 1.70 3.50
CA ALA A 332 0.65 1.75 3.73
C ALA A 332 0.44 2.96 4.64
N GLU A 333 -0.27 4.00 4.18
CA GLU A 333 -0.50 5.24 4.91
C GLU A 333 -0.77 4.96 6.40
N PRO A 334 0.11 5.38 7.32
CA PRO A 334 -0.28 5.47 8.71
C PRO A 334 -1.20 6.69 8.79
N ASN A 335 -2.51 6.45 8.88
CA ASN A 335 -3.39 7.46 9.44
C ASN A 335 -2.80 7.84 10.82
N ASP A 336 -2.36 9.08 10.96
CA ASP A 336 -1.72 9.57 12.18
C ASP A 336 -2.83 9.85 13.20
N TYR A 337 -3.10 8.88 14.07
CA TYR A 337 -4.08 9.03 15.14
C TYR A 337 -3.38 9.56 16.39
N TYR A 338 -3.96 10.61 16.98
CA TYR A 338 -3.59 11.10 18.30
C TYR A 338 -3.91 10.05 19.38
N ASP A 339 -2.97 9.82 20.28
CA ASP A 339 -3.13 8.89 21.41
C ASP A 339 -3.90 9.60 22.52
N PHE A 340 -5.23 9.60 22.40
CA PHE A 340 -6.11 10.23 23.37
C PHE A 340 -6.25 9.37 24.63
N ASP A 341 -5.78 9.91 25.76
CA ASP A 341 -5.87 9.29 27.09
C ASP A 341 -6.59 10.26 28.03
N ASP A 342 -7.90 10.09 28.19
CA ASP A 342 -8.74 10.81 29.15
C ASP A 342 -9.44 9.82 30.08
N ASP A 343 -9.49 10.13 31.37
CA ASP A 343 -10.00 9.22 32.39
C ASP A 343 -11.52 8.99 32.27
N GLN A 344 -12.32 9.95 31.77
CA GLN A 344 -13.79 9.90 31.77
C GLN A 344 -14.47 10.65 30.61
N PRO A 345 -14.19 10.34 29.32
CA PRO A 345 -14.92 10.92 28.21
C PRO A 345 -16.37 10.41 28.15
N VAL A 346 -17.30 11.27 27.74
CA VAL A 346 -18.70 10.92 27.47
C VAL A 346 -18.89 10.76 25.97
N TYR A 347 -19.17 9.54 25.53
CA TYR A 347 -19.46 9.31 24.11
C TYR A 347 -20.94 9.52 23.82
N GLU A 348 -21.23 10.35 22.82
CA GLU A 348 -22.59 10.70 22.38
C GLU A 348 -22.78 10.38 20.89
N ASP A 349 -23.98 9.95 20.53
CA ASP A 349 -24.34 9.63 19.15
C ASP A 349 -25.13 10.77 18.53
N PHE A 350 -24.47 11.54 17.65
CA PHE A 350 -25.05 12.62 16.84
C PHE A 350 -25.16 12.21 15.36
N SER A 351 -25.20 10.90 15.04
CA SER A 351 -25.24 10.42 13.65
C SER A 351 -26.39 11.03 12.83
N ASP A 352 -27.53 11.28 13.47
CA ASP A 352 -28.70 11.90 12.84
C ASP A 352 -28.45 13.38 12.47
N ASP A 353 -27.73 14.13 13.32
CA ASP A 353 -27.35 15.53 13.07
C ASP A 353 -26.35 15.65 11.92
N PHE A 354 -25.46 14.66 11.79
CA PHE A 354 -24.49 14.58 10.71
C PHE A 354 -25.15 14.23 9.37
N GLY A 355 -26.42 13.82 9.30
CA GLY A 355 -27.20 13.77 8.06
C GLY A 355 -26.58 12.94 6.92
N GLY A 356 -25.72 11.98 7.23
CA GLY A 356 -25.00 11.13 6.27
C GLY A 356 -23.55 11.57 5.95
N TYR A 357 -23.08 12.68 6.51
CA TYR A 357 -21.65 13.02 6.54
C TYR A 357 -20.90 12.05 7.46
N ASP A 358 -19.72 11.60 7.03
CA ASP A 358 -18.77 10.94 7.92
C ASP A 358 -17.97 12.00 8.66
N GLY A 359 -17.77 11.88 9.97
CA GLY A 359 -17.08 12.92 10.73
C GLY A 359 -17.18 12.74 12.23
N SER A 360 -16.68 13.72 12.97
CA SER A 360 -16.64 13.73 14.43
C SER A 360 -17.01 15.10 15.00
N PHE A 361 -17.53 15.08 16.22
CA PHE A 361 -17.78 16.25 17.05
C PHE A 361 -17.09 16.02 18.40
N VAL A 362 -16.27 16.98 18.82
CA VAL A 362 -15.58 16.98 20.12
C VAL A 362 -16.00 18.26 20.84
N LEU A 363 -16.42 18.13 22.09
CA LEU A 363 -16.77 19.24 22.98
C LEU A 363 -16.12 19.02 24.34
N TYR A 364 -15.54 20.06 24.92
CA TYR A 364 -14.97 20.03 26.27
C TYR A 364 -15.62 21.12 27.13
N SER A 365 -16.09 20.74 28.31
CA SER A 365 -16.62 21.65 29.33
C SER A 365 -15.51 21.98 30.34
N MET A 366 -15.16 23.26 30.46
CA MET A 366 -14.09 23.70 31.36
C MET A 366 -14.49 23.57 32.84
N GLN A 367 -15.76 23.83 33.18
CA GLN A 367 -16.27 23.70 34.54
C GLN A 367 -16.34 22.24 35.02
N ASN A 368 -16.72 21.32 34.14
CA ASN A 368 -16.87 19.90 34.48
C ASN A 368 -15.60 19.09 34.21
N GLU A 369 -14.60 19.69 33.55
CA GLU A 369 -13.36 19.04 33.11
C GLU A 369 -13.64 17.73 32.33
N GLN A 370 -14.61 17.78 31.40
CA GLN A 370 -15.14 16.58 30.74
C GLN A 370 -15.30 16.75 29.23
N TYR A 371 -14.83 15.75 28.49
CA TYR A 371 -15.03 15.62 27.05
C TYR A 371 -16.37 14.95 26.71
N HIS A 372 -16.97 15.42 25.64
CA HIS A 372 -18.17 14.90 24.99
C HIS A 372 -17.84 14.64 23.52
N ILE A 373 -17.83 13.37 23.10
CA ILE A 373 -17.26 12.97 21.81
C ILE A 373 -18.26 12.14 21.01
N HIS A 374 -18.48 12.55 19.76
CA HIS A 374 -19.08 11.71 18.72
C HIS A 374 -17.99 11.22 17.78
N ASN A 375 -17.95 9.91 17.53
CA ASN A 375 -17.00 9.26 16.64
C ASN A 375 -15.52 9.54 16.98
N GLU A 376 -15.03 8.90 18.06
CA GLU A 376 -13.66 9.06 18.56
C GLU A 376 -12.58 8.67 17.55
N GLU A 377 -12.81 7.65 16.72
CA GLU A 377 -11.87 7.25 15.68
C GLU A 377 -11.57 8.43 14.75
N LYS A 378 -12.60 9.16 14.31
CA LYS A 378 -12.43 10.38 13.50
C LYS A 378 -11.96 11.58 14.33
N GLY A 379 -12.34 11.66 15.61
CA GLY A 379 -11.91 12.74 16.50
C GLY A 379 -10.41 12.72 16.82
N THR A 380 -9.81 11.53 16.82
CA THR A 380 -8.37 11.30 17.03
C THR A 380 -7.56 11.29 15.73
N LEU A 381 -8.20 11.16 14.56
CA LEU A 381 -7.51 11.20 13.28
C LEU A 381 -6.98 12.61 12.98
N ARG A 382 -5.66 12.74 12.79
CA ARG A 382 -5.07 14.01 12.33
C ARG A 382 -5.39 14.24 10.86
N MET A 383 -5.75 15.47 10.55
CA MET A 383 -6.08 15.93 9.21
C MET A 383 -5.60 17.37 8.99
N SER A 384 -5.54 17.81 7.73
CA SER A 384 -5.12 19.18 7.44
C SER A 384 -6.06 20.20 8.08
N PRO A 385 -5.55 21.17 8.86
CA PRO A 385 -6.39 22.16 9.57
C PRO A 385 -7.07 23.13 8.60
N ASN A 386 -6.52 23.32 7.40
CA ASN A 386 -7.00 24.33 6.46
C ASN A 386 -7.13 25.70 7.17
N SER A 387 -8.22 26.43 6.92
CA SER A 387 -8.38 27.77 7.50
C SER A 387 -8.55 27.82 9.02
N THR A 388 -8.64 26.68 9.74
CA THR A 388 -8.63 26.67 11.21
C THR A 388 -7.24 26.93 11.80
N TYR A 389 -6.17 26.91 11.00
CA TYR A 389 -4.84 27.32 11.43
C TYR A 389 -4.66 28.86 11.54
N LYS A 390 -5.51 29.65 10.85
CA LYS A 390 -5.42 31.13 10.79
C LYS A 390 -5.32 31.83 12.15
N PRO A 391 -6.09 31.45 13.18
CA PRO A 391 -5.95 32.02 14.52
C PRO A 391 -4.53 31.86 15.09
N PHE A 392 -3.90 30.71 14.86
CA PHE A 392 -2.56 30.42 15.37
C PHE A 392 -1.46 31.14 14.57
N SER A 393 -1.60 31.21 13.24
CA SER A 393 -0.75 32.06 12.38
C SER A 393 -0.80 33.53 12.82
N ALA A 394 -2.00 34.05 13.08
CA ALA A 394 -2.19 35.43 13.55
C ALA A 394 -1.57 35.68 14.93
N LEU A 395 -1.83 34.79 15.89
CA LEU A 395 -1.24 34.87 17.23
C LEU A 395 0.27 34.90 17.15
N PHE A 396 0.86 34.01 16.35
CA PHE A 396 2.30 33.94 16.25
C PHE A 396 2.91 35.14 15.53
N ALA A 397 2.23 35.70 14.52
CA ALA A 397 2.65 36.94 13.87
C ALA A 397 2.63 38.16 14.82
N LEU A 398 1.67 38.22 15.76
CA LEU A 398 1.66 39.22 16.83
C LEU A 398 2.85 39.04 17.78
N GLU A 399 3.09 37.81 18.25
CA GLU A 399 4.22 37.47 19.14
C GLU A 399 5.59 37.76 18.51
N GLN A 400 5.71 37.56 17.19
CA GLN A 400 6.92 37.89 16.43
C GLN A 400 7.01 39.37 16.01
N ASN A 401 6.04 40.20 16.41
CA ASN A 401 5.95 41.62 16.05
C ASN A 401 5.96 41.87 14.52
N VAL A 402 5.48 40.90 13.73
CA VAL A 402 5.26 41.05 12.28
C VAL A 402 4.06 41.97 12.02
N ILE A 403 3.04 41.85 12.87
CA ILE A 403 1.92 42.77 12.99
C ILE A 403 1.77 43.21 14.45
N SER A 404 1.01 44.27 14.68
CA SER A 404 0.57 44.70 16.01
C SER A 404 -0.93 44.94 16.03
N ILE A 405 -1.51 45.05 17.23
CA ILE A 405 -2.94 45.32 17.43
C ILE A 405 -3.40 46.56 16.63
N ASP A 406 -2.61 47.64 16.66
CA ASP A 406 -2.91 48.90 15.95
C ASP A 406 -2.46 48.92 14.48
N HIS A 407 -1.56 48.01 14.09
CA HIS A 407 -0.98 47.97 12.74
C HIS A 407 -0.89 46.53 12.24
N SER A 408 -1.99 46.06 11.66
CA SER A 408 -2.10 44.73 11.06
C SER A 408 -2.43 44.77 9.56
N THR A 409 -2.39 45.94 8.92
CA THR A 409 -2.75 46.08 7.51
C THR A 409 -1.67 45.58 6.56
N LEU A 410 -2.02 44.70 5.63
CA LEU A 410 -1.20 44.30 4.48
C LEU A 410 -1.86 44.75 3.18
N ASN A 411 -1.05 45.29 2.27
CA ASN A 411 -1.53 45.80 0.99
C ASN A 411 -1.75 44.65 0.00
N TRP A 412 -2.88 44.69 -0.71
CA TRP A 412 -3.15 43.77 -1.80
C TRP A 412 -2.21 44.05 -2.97
N ASN A 413 -1.57 43.00 -3.49
CA ASN A 413 -0.61 43.08 -4.58
C ASN A 413 -1.24 43.27 -5.97
N GLY A 414 -2.57 43.40 -6.05
CA GLY A 414 -3.32 43.55 -7.30
C GLY A 414 -3.61 42.24 -8.05
N GLN A 415 -3.25 41.07 -7.50
CA GLN A 415 -3.58 39.78 -8.09
C GLN A 415 -5.07 39.48 -7.88
N PRO A 416 -5.86 39.28 -8.95
CA PRO A 416 -7.28 39.02 -8.83
C PRO A 416 -7.54 37.60 -8.29
N TYR A 417 -8.30 37.53 -7.20
CA TYR A 417 -8.83 36.30 -6.59
C TYR A 417 -10.32 36.15 -6.91
N ALA A 418 -10.82 34.90 -6.90
CA ALA A 418 -12.22 34.57 -7.15
C ALA A 418 -13.22 35.23 -6.17
N TYR A 419 -12.80 35.53 -4.94
CA TYR A 419 -13.63 36.20 -3.94
C TYR A 419 -13.34 37.70 -3.94
N ASN A 420 -14.37 38.52 -4.15
CA ASN A 420 -14.22 39.98 -4.22
C ASN A 420 -13.68 40.55 -2.91
N GLU A 421 -14.02 39.92 -1.79
CA GLU A 421 -13.59 40.26 -0.44
C GLU A 421 -12.07 40.18 -0.28
N TRP A 422 -11.39 39.35 -1.07
CA TRP A 422 -9.93 39.16 -1.05
C TRP A 422 -9.17 40.20 -1.90
N ASN A 423 -9.86 40.91 -2.80
CA ASN A 423 -9.28 41.83 -3.79
C ASN A 423 -9.16 43.26 -3.25
N ARG A 424 -8.62 43.40 -2.04
CA ARG A 424 -8.41 44.67 -1.33
C ARG A 424 -7.41 44.49 -0.20
N ASP A 425 -6.84 45.59 0.28
CA ASP A 425 -6.02 45.61 1.49
C ASP A 425 -6.80 45.02 2.67
N GLN A 426 -6.10 44.29 3.54
CA GLN A 426 -6.72 43.62 4.69
C GLN A 426 -5.98 43.99 5.97
N ASP A 427 -6.72 44.16 7.04
CA ASP A 427 -6.24 44.07 8.41
C ASP A 427 -6.57 42.68 8.99
N LEU A 428 -6.07 42.37 10.19
CA LEU A 428 -6.31 41.07 10.80
C LEU A 428 -7.80 40.75 10.97
N PRO A 429 -8.66 41.66 11.49
CA PRO A 429 -10.11 41.40 11.60
C PRO A 429 -10.77 41.06 10.27
N SER A 430 -10.55 41.85 9.21
CA SER A 430 -11.14 41.59 7.89
C SER A 430 -10.60 40.31 7.25
N ALA A 431 -9.30 40.05 7.39
CA ALA A 431 -8.67 38.82 6.90
C ALA A 431 -9.22 37.57 7.61
N MET A 432 -9.46 37.64 8.92
CA MET A 432 -10.04 36.54 9.69
C MET A 432 -11.50 36.29 9.29
N GLN A 433 -12.31 37.34 9.24
CA GLN A 433 -13.74 37.28 8.89
C GLN A 433 -13.99 36.75 7.48
N HIS A 434 -13.17 37.17 6.51
CA HIS A 434 -13.28 36.73 5.11
C HIS A 434 -12.26 35.66 4.75
N SER A 435 -11.68 35.01 5.76
CA SER A 435 -10.71 33.93 5.63
C SER A 435 -9.69 34.14 4.49
N VAL A 436 -9.09 35.32 4.40
CA VAL A 436 -8.28 35.75 3.26
C VAL A 436 -6.93 35.04 3.26
N THR A 437 -6.81 33.94 2.52
CA THR A 437 -5.64 33.04 2.60
C THR A 437 -4.31 33.73 2.30
N TRP A 438 -4.26 34.63 1.30
CA TRP A 438 -3.01 35.31 0.95
C TRP A 438 -2.45 36.15 2.10
N TYR A 439 -3.30 36.69 2.97
CA TYR A 439 -2.88 37.51 4.11
C TYR A 439 -2.06 36.68 5.09
N PHE A 440 -2.56 35.48 5.46
CA PHE A 440 -1.88 34.58 6.39
C PHE A 440 -0.65 33.90 5.77
N GLN A 441 -0.69 33.60 4.47
CA GLN A 441 0.52 33.16 3.75
C GLN A 441 1.63 34.22 3.81
N GLU A 442 1.26 35.50 3.71
CA GLU A 442 2.22 36.60 3.81
C GLU A 442 2.72 36.80 5.26
N LEU A 443 1.88 36.61 6.26
CA LEU A 443 2.31 36.58 7.67
C LEU A 443 3.34 35.47 7.89
N ASP A 444 3.03 34.24 7.48
CA ASP A 444 3.93 33.08 7.66
C ASP A 444 5.27 33.28 6.95
N LYS A 445 5.26 33.89 5.76
CA LYS A 445 6.49 34.28 5.05
C LYS A 445 7.35 35.27 5.83
N GLN A 446 6.73 36.28 6.44
CA GLN A 446 7.43 37.29 7.22
C GLN A 446 7.93 36.73 8.56
N VAL A 447 7.16 35.83 9.17
CA VAL A 447 7.55 35.10 10.38
C VAL A 447 8.73 34.16 10.13
N ASN A 448 8.79 33.53 8.94
CA ASN A 448 9.77 32.53 8.47
C ASN A 448 9.64 31.11 9.05
N GLU A 449 10.13 30.13 8.30
CA GLU A 449 9.99 28.69 8.57
C GLU A 449 10.60 28.24 9.90
N GLU A 450 11.77 28.76 10.29
CA GLU A 450 12.45 28.36 11.54
C GLU A 450 11.65 28.78 12.77
N ASN A 451 11.09 30.00 12.73
CA ASN A 451 10.24 30.50 13.80
C ASN A 451 8.92 29.73 13.86
N ILE A 452 8.29 29.44 12.71
CA ILE A 452 7.04 28.66 12.69
C ILE A 452 7.27 27.25 13.23
N GLN A 453 8.36 26.57 12.84
CA GLN A 453 8.69 25.26 13.38
C GLN A 453 8.81 25.31 14.91
N SER A 454 9.53 26.32 15.43
CA SER A 454 9.67 26.54 16.87
C SER A 454 8.34 26.80 17.57
N PHE A 455 7.40 27.50 16.91
CA PHE A 455 6.06 27.73 17.44
C PHE A 455 5.22 26.46 17.46
N LEU A 456 5.17 25.70 16.36
CA LEU A 456 4.43 24.45 16.29
C LEU A 456 4.90 23.49 17.39
N GLU A 457 6.21 23.39 17.62
CA GLU A 457 6.79 22.61 18.71
C GLU A 457 6.46 23.18 20.10
N LYS A 458 6.41 24.51 20.26
CA LYS A 458 6.06 25.16 21.53
C LYS A 458 4.63 24.86 21.96
N VAL A 459 3.69 24.88 21.02
CA VAL A 459 2.26 24.69 21.30
C VAL A 459 1.77 23.27 21.06
N ASP A 460 2.67 22.34 20.75
CA ASP A 460 2.38 20.94 20.41
C ASP A 460 1.32 20.80 19.30
N TYR A 461 1.48 21.57 18.22
CA TYR A 461 0.53 21.58 17.10
C TYR A 461 0.61 20.29 16.26
N GLY A 462 -0.17 19.28 16.64
CA GLY A 462 -0.40 18.10 15.83
C GLY A 462 0.89 17.35 15.48
N ASN A 463 1.14 17.17 14.18
CA ASN A 463 2.33 16.47 13.68
C ASN A 463 3.58 17.37 13.48
N HIS A 464 3.45 18.68 13.67
CA HIS A 464 4.53 19.68 13.46
C HIS A 464 5.19 19.69 12.07
N ASP A 465 4.54 19.13 11.04
CA ASP A 465 5.17 18.89 9.74
C ASP A 465 5.03 20.09 8.77
N LEU A 466 6.13 20.83 8.56
CA LEU A 466 6.23 21.93 7.61
C LEU A 466 6.74 21.52 6.21
N SER A 467 6.93 20.22 5.93
CA SER A 467 7.55 19.74 4.68
C SER A 467 6.76 20.06 3.41
N GLY A 468 5.49 20.47 3.54
CA GLY A 468 4.63 20.99 2.48
C GLY A 468 5.02 22.39 1.96
N GLY A 469 5.96 23.07 2.62
CA GLY A 469 6.48 24.36 2.23
C GLY A 469 5.68 25.54 2.80
N ILE A 470 6.38 26.65 3.08
CA ILE A 470 5.91 27.79 3.88
C ILE A 470 4.59 28.43 3.43
N GLU A 471 4.19 28.26 2.18
CA GLU A 471 2.95 28.86 1.65
C GLU A 471 1.73 27.94 1.77
N GLU A 472 1.93 26.62 1.79
CA GLU A 472 0.85 25.64 1.58
C GLU A 472 0.82 24.53 2.63
N TYR A 473 1.78 24.46 3.56
CA TYR A 473 1.92 23.35 4.54
C TYR A 473 0.65 23.02 5.35
N TRP A 474 -0.26 23.98 5.50
CA TRP A 474 -1.50 23.88 6.27
C TRP A 474 -2.78 23.81 5.41
N LEU A 475 -2.65 23.81 4.08
CA LEU A 475 -3.74 23.75 3.12
C LEU A 475 -3.72 22.42 2.38
N GLU A 476 -4.47 21.42 2.85
CA GLU A 476 -4.47 20.07 2.29
C GLU A 476 -3.04 19.60 1.97
N SER A 477 -2.17 19.63 2.98
CA SER A 477 -0.71 19.44 2.83
C SER A 477 -0.13 18.70 4.05
N SER A 478 1.12 18.97 4.43
CA SER A 478 1.87 18.18 5.42
C SER A 478 1.42 18.34 6.87
N LEU A 479 1.00 19.54 7.27
CA LEU A 479 0.60 19.82 8.65
C LEU A 479 -0.78 19.23 8.91
N GLU A 480 -0.86 18.38 9.93
CA GLU A 480 -2.09 17.68 10.33
C GLU A 480 -2.28 17.76 11.84
N ILE A 481 -3.53 17.91 12.28
CA ILE A 481 -3.95 17.97 13.68
C ILE A 481 -5.33 17.32 13.83
N SER A 482 -5.57 16.62 14.95
CA SER A 482 -6.86 15.97 15.22
C SER A 482 -7.86 16.95 15.85
N LEU A 483 -9.15 16.58 15.93
CA LEU A 483 -10.17 17.44 16.55
C LEU A 483 -9.96 17.59 18.05
N ILE A 484 -9.53 16.52 18.71
CA ILE A 484 -9.20 16.53 20.13
C ILE A 484 -8.04 17.49 20.40
N GLU A 485 -6.98 17.41 19.60
CA GLU A 485 -5.85 18.34 19.71
C GLU A 485 -6.28 19.79 19.42
N GLN A 486 -7.20 20.03 18.48
CA GLN A 486 -7.72 21.40 18.26
C GLN A 486 -8.52 21.93 19.46
N VAL A 487 -9.29 21.08 20.15
CA VAL A 487 -10.00 21.48 21.38
C VAL A 487 -9.02 21.77 22.52
N GLN A 488 -8.02 20.92 22.74
CA GLN A 488 -6.96 21.11 23.74
C GLN A 488 -6.18 22.41 23.46
N LEU A 489 -5.76 22.61 22.22
CA LEU A 489 -4.99 23.78 21.84
C LEU A 489 -5.79 25.08 22.01
N LEU A 490 -7.09 25.07 21.71
CA LEU A 490 -7.96 26.23 21.97
C LEU A 490 -8.08 26.51 23.47
N GLN A 491 -8.19 25.48 24.32
CA GLN A 491 -8.21 25.63 25.77
C GLN A 491 -6.89 26.20 26.31
N ASP A 492 -5.76 25.71 25.81
CA ASP A 492 -4.43 26.15 26.25
C ASP A 492 -4.14 27.60 25.83
N VAL A 493 -4.55 27.99 24.61
CA VAL A 493 -4.50 29.39 24.16
C VAL A 493 -5.42 30.26 25.01
N TYR A 494 -6.65 29.81 25.27
CA TYR A 494 -7.63 30.56 26.07
C TYR A 494 -7.16 30.81 27.51
N THR A 495 -6.55 29.79 28.13
CA THR A 495 -6.01 29.88 29.50
C THR A 495 -4.58 30.42 29.54
N ASN A 496 -4.01 30.77 28.38
CA ASN A 496 -2.66 31.26 28.18
C ASN A 496 -1.57 30.37 28.81
N GLN A 497 -1.68 29.04 28.67
CA GLN A 497 -0.67 28.09 29.19
C GLN A 497 0.73 28.30 28.59
N PHE A 498 0.79 28.88 27.39
CA PHE A 498 2.03 29.10 26.65
C PHE A 498 2.73 30.42 26.98
N GLU A 499 2.21 31.21 27.93
CA GLU A 499 2.77 32.49 28.37
C GLU A 499 2.97 33.49 27.21
N PHE A 500 1.98 33.61 26.32
CA PHE A 500 1.95 34.67 25.31
C PHE A 500 1.50 36.00 25.94
N GLU A 501 1.69 37.12 25.25
CA GLU A 501 1.26 38.43 25.75
C GLU A 501 -0.28 38.45 25.90
N GLU A 502 -0.78 38.82 27.08
CA GLU A 502 -2.23 38.78 27.40
C GLU A 502 -3.06 39.64 26.43
N GLU A 503 -2.51 40.77 25.98
CA GLU A 503 -3.15 41.65 25.00
C GLU A 503 -3.30 40.97 23.63
N HIS A 504 -2.36 40.10 23.23
CA HIS A 504 -2.45 39.36 21.98
C HIS A 504 -3.51 38.26 22.05
N ILE A 505 -3.61 37.57 23.19
CA ILE A 505 -4.67 36.55 23.41
C ILE A 505 -6.04 37.21 23.38
N GLN A 506 -6.22 38.33 24.08
CA GLN A 506 -7.50 39.04 24.06
C GLN A 506 -7.84 39.56 22.66
N PHE A 507 -6.88 40.13 21.94
CA PHE A 507 -7.11 40.59 20.57
C PHE A 507 -7.46 39.42 19.62
N LEU A 508 -6.83 38.26 19.78
CA LEU A 508 -7.16 37.06 19.02
C LEU A 508 -8.61 36.62 19.29
N LYS A 509 -9.04 36.61 20.55
CA LYS A 509 -10.43 36.30 20.91
C LYS A 509 -11.39 37.28 20.25
N ASP A 510 -11.10 38.58 20.30
CA ASP A 510 -11.95 39.62 19.73
C ASP A 510 -12.14 39.44 18.20
N VAL A 511 -11.09 39.06 17.47
CA VAL A 511 -11.18 38.81 16.01
C VAL A 511 -11.87 37.48 15.67
N MET A 512 -12.04 36.58 16.64
CA MET A 512 -12.74 35.30 16.47
C MET A 512 -14.23 35.36 16.86
N ILE A 513 -14.73 36.49 17.37
CA ILE A 513 -16.16 36.64 17.73
C ILE A 513 -17.04 36.49 16.47
N LEU A 514 -18.04 35.62 16.58
CA LEU A 514 -19.04 35.37 15.53
C LEU A 514 -20.41 35.96 15.89
N GLU A 515 -20.85 35.76 17.12
CA GLU A 515 -22.15 36.24 17.60
C GLU A 515 -22.15 36.40 19.13
N GLU A 516 -22.75 37.48 19.62
CA GLU A 516 -23.04 37.70 21.04
C GLU A 516 -24.55 37.83 21.25
N ASN A 517 -25.11 37.00 22.14
CA ASN A 517 -26.54 37.01 22.44
C ASN A 517 -26.82 36.61 23.90
N ASP A 518 -28.09 36.41 24.26
CA ASP A 518 -28.51 36.11 25.64
C ASP A 518 -27.97 34.77 26.17
N SER A 519 -27.50 33.87 25.30
CA SER A 519 -26.86 32.59 25.66
C SER A 519 -25.39 32.76 26.03
N GLY A 520 -24.73 33.82 25.54
CA GLY A 520 -23.29 34.05 25.68
C GLY A 520 -22.63 34.57 24.40
N THR A 521 -21.31 34.41 24.32
CA THR A 521 -20.50 34.82 23.16
C THR A 521 -19.95 33.59 22.46
N LEU A 522 -20.22 33.48 21.15
CA LEU A 522 -19.71 32.43 20.28
C LEU A 522 -18.46 32.92 19.55
N TYR A 523 -17.38 32.17 19.69
CA TYR A 523 -16.12 32.37 19.00
C TYR A 523 -15.88 31.19 18.06
N GLY A 524 -15.30 31.42 16.88
CA GLY A 524 -14.95 30.29 16.04
C GLY A 524 -14.34 30.61 14.69
N LYS A 525 -13.87 29.54 14.04
CA LYS A 525 -13.25 29.59 12.73
C LYS A 525 -13.59 28.36 11.90
N THR A 526 -13.98 28.61 10.66
CA THR A 526 -14.18 27.57 9.64
C THR A 526 -12.89 27.15 8.94
N GLY A 527 -12.84 25.90 8.50
CA GLY A 527 -11.86 25.37 7.56
C GLY A 527 -12.57 24.57 6.47
N THR A 528 -12.11 24.71 5.22
CA THR A 528 -12.65 23.92 4.11
C THR A 528 -11.48 23.44 3.25
N GLY A 529 -11.28 22.13 3.25
CA GLY A 529 -10.38 21.40 2.38
C GLY A 529 -10.96 21.30 0.97
N ASN A 530 -10.32 22.01 0.03
CA ASN A 530 -10.74 22.05 -1.36
C ASN A 530 -9.65 21.42 -2.23
N ILE A 531 -9.92 20.24 -2.79
CA ILE A 531 -9.00 19.51 -3.66
C ILE A 531 -9.62 19.43 -5.05
N ASN A 532 -8.93 19.99 -6.05
CA ASN A 532 -9.38 20.01 -7.44
C ASN A 532 -10.80 20.60 -7.63
N GLY A 533 -11.14 21.64 -6.87
CA GLY A 533 -12.44 22.30 -6.93
C GLY A 533 -13.58 21.57 -6.20
N LYS A 534 -13.28 20.54 -5.41
CA LYS A 534 -14.27 19.77 -4.62
C LYS A 534 -14.06 19.96 -3.12
N HIS A 535 -15.14 20.20 -2.40
CA HIS A 535 -15.12 20.34 -0.94
C HIS A 535 -15.17 18.97 -0.27
N ARG A 536 -14.03 18.54 0.29
CA ARG A 536 -13.82 17.19 0.80
C ARG A 536 -13.80 17.10 2.33
N ASN A 537 -13.36 18.17 2.98
CA ASN A 537 -13.22 18.24 4.43
C ASN A 537 -13.75 19.59 4.93
N GLY A 538 -14.80 19.57 5.74
CA GLY A 538 -15.36 20.76 6.38
C GLY A 538 -15.04 20.76 7.86
N LEU A 539 -14.48 21.85 8.36
CA LEU A 539 -14.07 22.02 9.76
C LEU A 539 -14.73 23.25 10.37
N PHE A 540 -15.13 23.14 11.63
CA PHE A 540 -15.49 24.28 12.45
C PHE A 540 -14.97 24.07 13.88
N ILE A 541 -14.17 25.03 14.34
CA ILE A 541 -13.59 25.02 15.69
C ILE A 541 -13.96 26.30 16.42
N GLY A 542 -13.94 26.27 17.75
CA GLY A 542 -14.17 27.47 18.53
C GLY A 542 -14.50 27.18 19.98
N PHE A 543 -15.07 28.18 20.64
CA PHE A 543 -15.57 28.06 21.99
C PHE A 543 -16.76 28.99 22.24
N VAL A 544 -17.54 28.66 23.27
CA VAL A 544 -18.66 29.48 23.75
C VAL A 544 -18.39 29.88 25.18
N GLU A 545 -18.37 31.19 25.45
CA GLU A 545 -18.38 31.72 26.80
C GLU A 545 -19.83 31.94 27.25
N THR A 546 -20.28 31.20 28.25
CA THR A 546 -21.59 31.37 28.87
C THR A 546 -21.46 32.02 30.25
N SER A 547 -22.58 32.33 30.90
CA SER A 547 -22.57 32.86 32.26
C SER A 547 -22.00 31.91 33.33
N ASN A 548 -21.95 30.59 33.06
CA ASN A 548 -21.59 29.58 34.06
C ASN A 548 -20.39 28.71 33.68
N ASP A 549 -20.06 28.61 32.40
CA ASP A 549 -19.03 27.71 31.87
C ASP A 549 -18.50 28.21 30.52
N THR A 550 -17.32 27.74 30.14
CA THR A 550 -16.73 27.90 28.81
C THR A 550 -16.62 26.53 28.15
N PHE A 551 -17.19 26.41 26.95
CA PHE A 551 -17.21 25.17 26.18
C PHE A 551 -16.35 25.29 24.94
N PHE A 552 -15.36 24.41 24.78
CA PHE A 552 -14.50 24.33 23.60
C PHE A 552 -15.01 23.24 22.67
N PHE A 553 -15.01 23.47 21.36
CA PHE A 553 -15.51 22.49 20.40
C PHE A 553 -14.69 22.44 19.12
N ALA A 554 -14.74 21.27 18.48
CA ALA A 554 -14.25 21.05 17.13
C ALA A 554 -15.17 20.06 16.42
N THR A 555 -15.43 20.30 15.14
CA THR A 555 -16.28 19.44 14.30
C THR A 555 -15.66 19.29 12.93
N ASN A 556 -15.60 18.06 12.44
CA ASN A 556 -15.27 17.79 11.04
C ASN A 556 -16.40 17.04 10.34
N ILE A 557 -16.52 17.26 9.04
CA ILE A 557 -17.33 16.46 8.12
C ILE A 557 -16.53 16.14 6.87
N GLU A 558 -16.74 14.95 6.34
CA GLU A 558 -16.15 14.44 5.11
C GLU A 558 -17.24 13.99 4.13
N GLU A 559 -17.07 14.35 2.86
CA GLU A 559 -17.93 13.88 1.77
C GLU A 559 -17.21 14.00 0.42
N ASN A 560 -17.89 13.61 -0.66
CA ASN A 560 -17.30 13.62 -1.98
C ASN A 560 -17.25 15.00 -2.66
N ASP A 561 -18.13 15.94 -2.31
CA ASP A 561 -18.23 17.23 -3.03
C ASP A 561 -18.78 18.41 -2.21
N HIS A 562 -19.36 18.19 -1.03
CA HIS A 562 -20.13 19.21 -0.29
C HIS A 562 -19.78 19.31 1.20
N ALA A 563 -18.62 18.82 1.60
CA ALA A 563 -18.13 18.97 2.97
C ALA A 563 -17.45 20.32 3.16
N THR A 564 -18.20 21.31 3.67
CA THR A 564 -17.74 22.70 3.89
C THR A 564 -17.71 23.05 5.37
N GLY A 565 -16.86 24.00 5.76
CA GLY A 565 -16.79 24.54 7.11
C GLY A 565 -18.10 25.20 7.54
N SER A 566 -18.83 25.87 6.63
CA SER A 566 -20.18 26.36 6.92
C SER A 566 -21.16 25.25 7.29
N LYS A 567 -21.07 24.08 6.63
CA LYS A 567 -21.94 22.95 6.96
C LYS A 567 -21.54 22.29 8.27
N ALA A 568 -20.24 22.18 8.55
CA ALA A 568 -19.75 21.78 9.88
C ALA A 568 -20.28 22.72 10.97
N ALA A 569 -20.23 24.04 10.76
CA ALA A 569 -20.75 25.02 11.70
C ALA A 569 -22.26 24.90 11.93
N GLU A 570 -23.05 24.63 10.89
CA GLU A 570 -24.50 24.38 11.03
C GLU A 570 -24.77 23.17 11.95
N ILE A 571 -24.05 22.07 11.75
CA ILE A 571 -24.16 20.84 12.56
C ILE A 571 -23.74 21.14 14.02
N THR A 572 -22.61 21.81 14.21
CA THR A 572 -22.13 22.23 15.54
C THR A 572 -23.18 23.06 16.28
N LEU A 573 -23.78 24.06 15.61
CA LEU A 573 -24.79 24.92 16.24
C LEU A 573 -26.08 24.18 16.58
N ASP A 574 -26.52 23.25 15.73
CA ASP A 574 -27.68 22.42 16.03
C ASP A 574 -27.39 21.50 17.24
N ILE A 575 -26.19 20.92 17.36
CA ILE A 575 -25.76 20.13 18.53
C ILE A 575 -25.67 21.00 19.80
N LEU A 576 -25.04 22.18 19.74
CA LEU A 576 -24.94 23.11 20.87
C LEU A 576 -26.33 23.56 21.37
N ASN A 577 -27.26 23.76 20.44
CA ASN A 577 -28.65 24.09 20.75
C ASN A 577 -29.38 22.90 21.42
N GLN A 578 -29.19 21.66 20.95
CA GLN A 578 -29.75 20.47 21.59
C GLN A 578 -29.22 20.25 23.01
N LYS A 579 -27.94 20.57 23.23
CA LYS A 579 -27.31 20.52 24.56
C LYS A 579 -27.66 21.71 25.46
N ASN A 580 -28.47 22.67 24.98
CA ASN A 580 -28.83 23.92 25.67
C ASN A 580 -27.60 24.75 26.11
N ILE A 581 -26.52 24.71 25.30
CA ILE A 581 -25.30 25.48 25.54
C ILE A 581 -25.38 26.84 24.87
N TYR A 582 -25.80 26.88 23.61
CA TYR A 582 -25.89 28.11 22.81
C TYR A 582 -27.06 28.07 21.85
N HIS A 583 -27.88 29.13 21.82
CA HIS A 583 -29.01 29.26 20.90
C HIS A 583 -28.73 30.31 19.83
N HIS A 584 -28.36 29.86 18.62
CA HIS A 584 -28.15 30.74 17.47
C HIS A 584 -29.46 31.33 16.94
N ARG A 585 -29.50 32.64 16.69
CA ARG A 585 -30.68 33.31 16.10
C ARG A 585 -30.73 33.03 14.60
N LYS A 586 -31.45 31.98 14.17
CA LYS A 586 -31.76 31.76 12.74
C LYS A 586 -32.54 32.99 12.22
N GLU A 587 -31.93 33.81 11.34
CA GLU A 587 -32.63 34.92 10.70
C GLU A 587 -33.91 34.40 10.03
N GLY A 588 -35.04 35.00 10.39
CA GLY A 588 -36.35 34.50 10.03
C GLY A 588 -36.55 34.41 8.52
N LYS A 589 -37.02 33.25 8.05
CA LYS A 589 -37.83 33.18 6.83
C LYS A 589 -38.95 34.21 6.98
N GLN A 590 -38.95 35.20 6.10
CA GLN A 590 -40.04 36.13 5.92
C GLN A 590 -41.32 35.30 5.70
N ASN A 591 -42.20 35.28 6.70
CA ASN A 591 -43.53 34.72 6.57
C ASN A 591 -44.33 35.65 5.64
N ASP A 592 -44.41 35.30 4.36
CA ASP A 592 -45.43 35.84 3.46
C ASP A 592 -46.78 35.25 3.88
N THR A 593 -47.54 36.02 4.66
CA THR A 593 -49.01 35.89 4.78
C THR A 593 -49.71 36.81 3.81
#